data_AF-R6WAM8-F1
#
_entry.id   AF-R6WAM8-F1
#
_cell.length_a   1.000
_cell.length_b   1.000
_cell.length_c   1.000
_cell.angle_alpha   90.00
_cell.angle_beta   90.00
_cell.angle_gamma   90.00
#
_symmetry.space_group_name_H-M   'P 1'
#
loop_
_entity.id
_entity.type
_entity.pdbx_description
1 polymer ?
#
loop_
_entity_poly.entity_id
_entity_poly.type
_entity_poly.pdbx_seq_one_letter_code
_entity_poly.pdbx_strand_id
1 'polypeptide(L)'
;MGMCKTLRDYSEYTERVRKYAEEESIDKAVERAITECIKEGILSEFLSKNRAEAKKMSIYEYDEEKHMRQEREASLEVGMERGRQIGIKALIRDNQEGGKTKEEIIKKLVKYFELTEEEAEVYCEKYEECS
;
A
#
# COMPACT_ATOMS: atom_id res chain seq x y z
N MET A 1 -21.81 29.59 7.22
CA MET A 1 -21.07 29.25 5.98
C MET A 1 -19.58 28.92 6.22
N GLY A 2 -19.14 28.54 7.44
CA GLY A 2 -17.70 28.44 7.78
C GLY A 2 -17.08 27.03 7.87
N MET A 3 -17.88 25.96 7.98
CA MET A 3 -17.36 24.59 8.13
C MET A 3 -16.71 24.05 6.84
N CYS A 4 -17.27 24.36 5.67
CA CYS A 4 -16.72 23.85 4.41
C CYS A 4 -15.39 24.49 4.01
N LYS A 5 -15.12 25.73 4.44
CA LYS A 5 -13.84 26.40 4.12
C LYS A 5 -12.71 25.86 4.99
N THR A 6 -12.95 25.74 6.30
CA THR A 6 -11.94 25.24 7.24
C THR A 6 -11.55 23.79 6.96
N LEU A 7 -12.52 22.93 6.64
CA LEU A 7 -12.24 21.54 6.25
C LEU A 7 -11.44 21.45 4.94
N ARG A 8 -11.77 22.30 3.96
CA ARG A 8 -11.01 22.39 2.70
C ARG A 8 -9.58 22.86 2.93
N ASP A 9 -9.41 23.90 3.74
CA ASP A 9 -8.09 24.46 4.08
C ASP A 9 -7.23 23.43 4.84
N TYR A 10 -7.85 22.61 5.70
CA TYR A 10 -7.16 21.51 6.38
C TYR A 10 -6.73 20.42 5.38
N SER A 11 -7.62 20.01 4.48
CA SER A 11 -7.29 19.04 3.42
C SER A 11 -6.11 19.51 2.58
N GLU A 12 -6.13 20.77 2.14
CA GLU A 12 -5.02 21.39 1.38
C GLU A 12 -3.71 21.40 2.17
N TYR A 13 -3.75 21.76 3.47
CA TYR A 13 -2.57 21.70 4.34
C TYR A 13 -2.00 20.27 4.43
N THR A 14 -2.85 19.28 4.73
CA THR A 14 -2.42 17.88 4.86
C THR A 14 -1.86 17.31 3.56
N GLU A 15 -2.41 17.70 2.40
CA GLU A 15 -1.91 17.27 1.10
C GLU A 15 -0.51 17.83 0.82
N ARG A 16 -0.27 19.11 1.15
CA ARG A 16 1.07 19.71 1.01
C ARG A 16 2.09 19.07 1.92
N VAL A 17 1.72 18.78 3.18
CA VAL A 17 2.59 18.06 4.11
C VAL A 17 3.00 16.70 3.53
N ARG A 18 2.03 15.93 3.02
CA ARG A 18 2.30 14.62 2.39
C ARG A 18 3.24 14.75 1.19
N LYS A 19 2.96 15.68 0.29
CA LYS A 19 3.77 15.92 -0.92
C LYS A 19 5.21 16.28 -0.60
N TYR A 20 5.42 17.21 0.34
CA TYR A 20 6.77 17.59 0.74
C TYR A 20 7.49 16.48 1.52
N ALA A 21 6.77 15.66 2.29
CA ALA A 21 7.37 14.54 3.00
C ALA A 21 7.87 13.41 2.07
N GLU A 22 7.49 13.41 0.79
CA GLU A 22 8.06 12.49 -0.23
C GLU A 22 9.46 12.94 -0.69
N GLU A 23 9.76 14.24 -0.65
CA GLU A 23 11.02 14.82 -1.14
C GLU A 23 12.00 15.18 -0.01
N GLU A 24 11.49 15.53 1.17
CA GLU A 24 12.26 16.01 2.32
C GLU A 24 11.77 15.40 3.65
N SER A 25 12.55 15.60 4.72
CA SER A 25 12.19 15.12 6.06
C SER A 25 10.87 15.73 6.55
N ILE A 26 10.02 14.95 7.23
CA ILE A 26 8.71 15.38 7.72
C ILE A 26 8.76 16.69 8.53
N ASP A 27 9.80 16.90 9.33
CA ASP A 27 10.01 18.13 10.10
C ASP A 27 10.04 19.39 9.21
N LYS A 28 10.82 19.32 8.12
CA LYS A 28 10.97 20.40 7.15
C LYS A 28 9.75 20.53 6.23
N ALA A 29 9.19 19.39 5.80
CA ALA A 29 7.97 19.33 5.02
C ALA A 29 6.81 20.06 5.71
N VAL A 30 6.61 19.78 7.00
CA VAL A 30 5.59 20.43 7.82
C VAL A 30 5.89 21.92 8.01
N GLU A 31 7.14 22.28 8.31
CA GLU A 31 7.51 23.68 8.50
C GLU A 31 7.31 24.54 7.23
N ARG A 32 7.63 23.96 6.08
CA ARG A 32 7.39 24.55 4.77
C ARG A 32 5.90 24.69 4.49
N ALA A 33 5.13 23.61 4.65
CA ALA A 33 3.69 23.62 4.47
C ALA A 33 3.00 24.67 5.35
N ILE A 34 3.37 24.75 6.64
CA ILE A 34 2.84 25.77 7.55
C ILE A 34 3.12 27.18 7.02
N THR A 35 4.34 27.44 6.57
CA THR A 35 4.76 28.76 6.11
C THR A 35 4.03 29.18 4.83
N GLU A 36 3.87 28.27 3.87
CA GLU A 36 3.14 28.52 2.63
C GLU A 36 1.63 28.69 2.88
N CYS A 37 1.03 27.82 3.70
CA CYS A 37 -0.39 27.91 4.05
C CYS A 37 -0.73 29.23 4.76
N ILE A 38 0.12 29.69 5.69
CA ILE A 38 -0.06 31.01 6.34
C ILE A 38 -0.03 32.14 5.29
N LYS A 39 0.93 32.09 4.36
CA LYS A 39 1.09 33.11 3.31
C LYS A 39 -0.09 33.15 2.33
N GLU A 40 -0.66 32.00 2.02
CA GLU A 40 -1.79 31.86 1.10
C GLU A 40 -3.16 32.02 1.79
N GLY A 41 -3.19 32.25 3.10
CA GLY A 41 -4.42 32.42 3.86
C GLY A 41 -5.17 31.11 4.12
N ILE A 42 -4.50 29.97 3.95
CA ILE A 42 -5.02 28.62 4.21
C ILE A 42 -4.76 28.30 5.68
N LEU A 43 -5.82 28.12 6.46
CA LEU A 43 -5.70 27.80 7.89
C LEU A 43 -4.82 28.80 8.69
N SER A 44 -4.62 30.01 8.15
CA SER A 44 -3.55 30.92 8.54
C SER A 44 -3.64 31.38 10.00
N GLU A 45 -4.85 31.70 10.48
CA GLU A 45 -5.07 32.10 11.87
C GLU A 45 -4.75 30.97 12.85
N PHE A 46 -5.08 29.72 12.50
CA PHE A 46 -4.83 28.56 13.35
C PHE A 46 -3.34 28.21 13.37
N LEU A 47 -2.73 28.13 12.19
CA LEU A 47 -1.31 27.79 12.03
C LEU A 47 -0.38 28.86 12.61
N SER A 48 -0.76 30.14 12.53
CA SER A 48 0.03 31.23 13.11
C SER A 48 0.03 31.18 14.64
N LYS A 49 -1.11 30.84 15.26
CA LYS A 49 -1.23 30.75 16.72
C LYS A 49 -0.66 29.45 17.29
N ASN A 50 -0.75 28.35 16.54
CA ASN A 50 -0.45 27.01 17.04
C ASN A 50 0.72 26.34 16.28
N ARG A 51 1.66 27.10 15.74
CA ARG A 51 2.73 26.58 14.86
C ARG A 51 3.47 25.37 15.43
N ALA A 52 3.88 25.43 16.71
CA ALA A 52 4.63 24.34 17.35
C ALA A 52 3.77 23.08 17.54
N GLU A 53 2.52 23.26 17.97
CA GLU A 53 1.57 22.16 18.17
C GLU A 53 1.16 21.53 16.84
N ALA A 54 0.86 22.35 15.83
CA ALA A 54 0.57 21.91 14.46
C ALA A 54 1.75 21.12 13.88
N LYS A 55 2.99 21.57 14.13
CA LYS A 55 4.18 20.85 13.70
C LYS A 55 4.26 19.46 14.34
N LYS A 56 4.16 19.40 15.66
CA LYS A 56 4.24 18.15 16.43
C LYS A 56 3.13 17.16 16.05
N MET A 57 1.90 17.65 15.97
CA MET A 57 0.73 16.85 15.65
C MET A 57 0.80 16.32 14.21
N SER A 58 1.17 17.15 13.23
CA SER A 58 1.32 16.68 11.84
C SER A 58 2.44 15.66 11.66
N ILE A 59 3.54 15.76 12.41
CA ILE A 59 4.59 14.72 12.40
C ILE A 59 4.05 13.40 12.93
N TYR A 60 3.33 13.44 14.05
CA TYR A 60 2.75 12.25 14.67
C TYR A 60 1.70 11.57 13.77
N GLU A 61 0.77 12.35 13.22
CA GLU A 61 -0.26 11.84 12.31
C GLU A 61 0.34 11.22 11.05
N TYR A 62 1.40 11.83 10.51
CA TYR A 62 2.09 11.29 9.34
C TYR A 62 2.79 9.96 9.63
N ASP A 63 3.40 9.81 10.81
CA ASP A 63 4.04 8.56 11.21
C ASP A 63 3.01 7.42 11.36
N GLU A 64 1.86 7.70 12.02
CA GLU A 64 0.76 6.73 12.11
C GLU A 64 0.18 6.36 10.74
N GLU A 65 -0.04 7.35 9.87
CA GLU A 65 -0.52 7.09 8.51
C GLU A 65 0.44 6.23 7.71
N LYS A 66 1.74 6.49 7.82
CA LYS A 66 2.79 5.71 7.17
C LYS A 66 2.78 4.27 7.68
N HIS A 67 2.70 4.06 8.99
CA HIS A 67 2.60 2.73 9.58
C HIS A 67 1.36 1.97 9.08
N MET A 68 0.19 2.62 9.11
CA MET A 68 -1.05 2.01 8.61
C MET A 68 -0.99 1.69 7.12
N ARG A 69 -0.37 2.56 6.31
CA ARG A 69 -0.21 2.33 4.87
C ARG A 69 0.69 1.12 4.61
N GLN A 70 1.83 1.05 5.28
CA GLN A 70 2.75 -0.08 5.17
C GLN A 70 2.09 -1.39 5.58
N GLU A 71 1.33 -1.41 6.68
CA GLU A 71 0.60 -2.60 7.10
C GLU A 71 -0.45 -3.04 6.08
N ARG A 72 -1.18 -2.08 5.49
CA ARG A 72 -2.16 -2.38 4.42
C ARG A 72 -1.50 -2.90 3.16
N GLU A 73 -0.39 -2.29 2.73
CA GLU A 73 0.35 -2.71 1.54
C GLU A 73 0.93 -4.11 1.74
N ALA A 74 1.56 -4.40 2.89
CA ALA A 74 2.03 -5.74 3.24
C ALA A 74 0.87 -6.75 3.34
N SER A 75 -0.26 -6.36 3.94
CA SER A 75 -1.45 -7.22 4.04
C SER A 75 -2.05 -7.53 2.67
N LEU A 76 -2.06 -6.56 1.77
CA LEU A 76 -2.51 -6.73 0.39
C LEU A 76 -1.58 -7.66 -0.37
N GLU A 77 -0.26 -7.45 -0.28
CA GLU A 77 0.75 -8.31 -0.91
C GLU A 77 0.62 -9.76 -0.45
N VAL A 78 0.56 -9.99 0.88
CA VAL A 78 0.34 -11.32 1.46
C VAL A 78 -0.99 -11.92 1.00
N GLY A 79 -2.04 -11.12 0.90
CA GLY A 79 -3.34 -11.55 0.39
C GLY A 79 -3.29 -11.99 -1.08
N MET A 80 -2.63 -11.21 -1.93
CA MET A 80 -2.45 -11.52 -3.35
C MET A 80 -1.60 -12.78 -3.54
N GLU A 81 -0.50 -12.91 -2.80
CA GLU A 81 0.34 -14.10 -2.84
C GLU A 81 -0.43 -15.36 -2.38
N ARG A 82 -1.17 -15.27 -1.28
CA ARG A 82 -2.04 -16.38 -0.82
C ARG A 82 -3.08 -16.75 -1.86
N GLY A 83 -3.74 -15.76 -2.48
CA GLY A 83 -4.70 -15.99 -3.56
C GLY A 83 -4.07 -16.71 -4.75
N ARG A 84 -2.87 -16.28 -5.16
CA ARG A 84 -2.09 -16.92 -6.23
C ARG A 84 -1.78 -18.39 -5.89
N GLN A 85 -1.29 -18.66 -4.67
CA GLN A 85 -0.99 -20.03 -4.23
C GLN A 85 -2.24 -20.92 -4.18
N ILE A 86 -3.37 -20.40 -3.70
CA ILE A 86 -4.64 -21.14 -3.68
C ILE A 86 -5.08 -21.48 -5.11
N GLY A 87 -4.97 -20.52 -6.04
CA GLY A 87 -5.31 -20.73 -7.45
C GLY A 87 -4.42 -21.79 -8.12
N ILE A 88 -3.11 -21.74 -7.88
CA ILE A 88 -2.14 -22.73 -8.38
C ILE A 88 -2.49 -24.12 -7.83
N LYS A 89 -2.72 -24.24 -6.52
CA LYS A 89 -3.09 -25.50 -5.88
C LYS A 89 -4.39 -26.08 -6.44
N ALA A 90 -5.42 -25.24 -6.63
CA ALA A 90 -6.69 -25.66 -7.20
C ALA A 90 -6.55 -26.16 -8.64
N LEU A 91 -5.75 -25.46 -9.47
CA LEU A 91 -5.46 -25.88 -10.84
C LEU A 91 -4.75 -27.22 -10.88
N ILE A 92 -3.70 -27.41 -10.06
CA ILE A 92 -2.96 -28.68 -10.01
C ILE A 92 -3.91 -29.82 -9.64
N ARG A 93 -4.72 -29.65 -8.59
CA ARG A 93 -5.65 -30.67 -8.11
C ARG A 93 -6.70 -31.05 -9.15
N ASP A 94 -7.36 -30.06 -9.75
CA ASP A 94 -8.37 -30.26 -10.80
C ASP A 94 -7.78 -31.03 -11.99
N ASN A 95 -6.55 -30.72 -12.39
CA ASN A 95 -5.92 -31.38 -13.53
C ASN A 95 -5.39 -32.77 -13.18
N GLN A 96 -4.99 -33.04 -11.94
CA GLN A 96 -4.68 -34.37 -11.43
C GLN A 96 -5.93 -35.26 -11.35
N GLU A 97 -7.04 -34.74 -10.81
CA GLU A 97 -8.34 -35.45 -10.79
C GLU A 97 -8.84 -35.75 -12.21
N GLY A 98 -8.58 -34.85 -13.16
CA GLY A 98 -8.83 -35.04 -14.58
C GLY A 98 -7.83 -35.97 -15.30
N GLY A 99 -6.88 -36.58 -14.58
CA GLY A 99 -5.93 -37.55 -15.13
C GLY A 99 -4.86 -36.97 -16.06
N LYS A 100 -4.56 -35.67 -15.97
CA LYS A 100 -3.54 -35.02 -16.81
C LYS A 100 -2.14 -35.30 -16.30
N THR A 101 -1.19 -35.31 -17.23
CA THR A 101 0.21 -35.51 -16.89
C THR A 101 0.81 -34.26 -16.27
N LYS A 102 1.86 -34.44 -15.47
CA LYS A 102 2.62 -33.35 -14.85
C LYS A 102 3.11 -32.32 -15.86
N GLU A 103 3.55 -32.76 -17.04
CA GLU A 103 3.99 -31.88 -18.14
C GLU A 103 2.88 -30.94 -18.65
N GLU A 104 1.63 -31.43 -18.74
CA GLU A 104 0.50 -30.59 -19.15
C GLU A 104 0.13 -29.57 -18.07
N ILE A 105 0.25 -29.96 -16.80
CA ILE A 105 0.01 -29.08 -15.66
C ILE A 105 1.06 -27.96 -15.62
N ILE A 106 2.34 -28.30 -15.79
CA ILE A 106 3.44 -27.32 -15.84
C ILE A 106 3.22 -26.29 -16.96
N LYS A 107 2.89 -26.74 -18.18
CA LYS A 107 2.60 -25.83 -19.31
C LYS A 107 1.46 -24.86 -18.99
N LYS A 108 0.43 -25.32 -18.27
CA LYS A 108 -0.67 -24.46 -17.83
C LYS A 108 -0.23 -23.48 -16.75
N LEU A 109 0.57 -23.92 -15.78
CA LEU A 109 1.08 -23.05 -14.72
C LEU A 109 1.95 -21.91 -15.29
N VAL A 110 2.88 -22.24 -16.18
CA VAL A 110 3.70 -21.25 -16.91
C VAL A 110 2.81 -20.26 -17.68
N LYS A 111 1.80 -20.78 -18.40
CA LYS A 111 0.91 -19.95 -19.22
C LYS A 111 -0.02 -19.03 -18.42
N TYR A 112 -0.60 -19.51 -17.32
CA TYR A 112 -1.67 -18.79 -16.61
C TYR A 112 -1.16 -18.00 -15.40
N PHE A 113 -0.02 -18.37 -14.83
CA PHE A 113 0.54 -17.73 -13.64
C PHE A 113 1.89 -17.06 -13.91
N GLU A 114 2.34 -17.03 -15.17
CA GLU A 114 3.62 -16.42 -15.59
C GLU A 114 4.82 -16.98 -14.79
N LEU A 115 4.73 -18.25 -14.41
CA LEU A 115 5.78 -18.97 -13.69
C LEU A 115 6.85 -19.43 -14.68
N THR A 116 8.08 -19.59 -14.20
CA THR A 116 9.09 -20.37 -14.90
C THR A 116 8.76 -21.87 -14.82
N GLU A 117 9.35 -22.67 -15.72
CA GLU A 117 9.19 -24.14 -15.67
C GLU A 117 9.68 -24.70 -14.33
N GLU A 118 10.81 -24.21 -13.83
CA GLU A 118 11.38 -24.59 -12.54
C GLU A 118 10.43 -24.27 -11.38
N GLU A 119 9.82 -23.07 -11.35
CA GLU A 119 8.84 -22.72 -10.31
C GLU A 119 7.58 -23.59 -10.40
N ALA A 120 7.09 -23.85 -11.62
CA ALA A 120 5.93 -24.69 -11.84
C ALA A 120 6.17 -26.14 -11.40
N GLU A 121 7.38 -26.68 -11.60
CA GLU A 121 7.80 -27.98 -11.09
C GLU A 121 7.77 -28.02 -9.56
N VAL A 122 8.36 -27.02 -8.90
CA VAL A 122 8.34 -26.90 -7.42
C VAL A 122 6.90 -26.86 -6.90
N TYR A 123 5.99 -26.15 -7.56
CA TYR A 123 4.59 -26.11 -7.18
C TYR A 123 3.88 -27.47 -7.38
N CYS A 124 4.16 -28.17 -8.47
CA CYS A 124 3.64 -29.51 -8.70
C CYS A 124 4.12 -30.47 -7.60
N GLU A 125 5.43 -30.52 -7.32
CA GLU A 125 6.00 -31.39 -6.28
C GLU A 125 5.41 -31.09 -4.89
N LYS A 126 5.34 -29.80 -4.52
CA LYS A 126 4.80 -29.33 -3.25
C LYS A 126 3.34 -29.74 -3.01
N TYR A 127 2.54 -29.85 -4.07
CA TYR A 127 1.12 -30.19 -3.97
C TYR A 127 0.80 -31.63 -4.39
N GLU A 128 1.78 -32.39 -4.90
CA GLU A 128 1.71 -33.85 -5.15
C GLU A 128 1.72 -34.66 -3.83
N GLU A 129 2.35 -34.16 -2.77
CA GLU A 129 2.49 -34.86 -1.47
C GLU A 129 1.22 -34.80 -0.57
N CYS A 130 0.08 -34.34 -1.09
CA CYS A 130 -1.16 -34.17 -0.31
C CYS A 130 -2.26 -35.21 -0.65
N SER A 131 -1.85 -36.46 -0.91
CA SER A 131 -2.75 -37.62 -1.08
C SER A 131 -2.61 -38.63 0.05
#